data_AF-A0A2T7NY40-F1
#
_entry.id   AF-A0A2T7NY40-F1
#
_cell.length_a   1.000
_cell.length_b   1.000
_cell.length_c   1.000
_cell.angle_alpha   90.00
_cell.angle_beta   90.00
_cell.angle_gamma   90.00
#
_symmetry.space_group_name_H-M   'P 1'
#
loop_
_entity.id
_entity.type
_entity.pdbx_description
1 polymer ?
#
loop_
_entity_poly.entity_id
_entity_poly.type
_entity_poly.pdbx_seq_one_letter_code
_entity_poly.pdbx_strand_id
1 'polypeptide(L)'
;MTPEGRGERGGGADVGVDVSKKDQGLTISESTNNHQSLFSQSLAIIMSSEYSTTLGKTQPPLAKQGGKLLDLAFAMDTTGSMGSYIDAARDNVRRIAEEIVAKETCDVRLALVNYRDHPPQETSYVTEVHDFTPAVAEMKRWLENTSANGGGDAPEAVADALHQVVKLSWRPEATKICVLISDAPPHGLQESGDTFPNGCPDGLDPMMTARQMAEKAITLYVAGCEPSITPYKDFFAALAHITGGQYVPLQAASSLTSVIVGSTQEEMSLEKLMDQVKQMYVAEVSQLGEANVDLSALSARVRDQLNIHGESSIHLKVNKKHLEPPSSHATTLAECTCMEDVRREWKPESAAPGIAAPEFAAFPVATAAAPEASLSEEAFVFETEEGAVSLEQAQRMLQKTRMRGEDFKPE
;
A
#
# COMPACT_ATOMS: atom_id res chain seq x y z
N MET A 1 66.47 -3.12 -57.64
CA MET A 1 65.95 -2.60 -58.92
C MET A 1 65.42 -1.19 -58.65
N THR A 2 65.89 -0.20 -59.40
CA THR A 2 65.31 1.15 -59.60
C THR A 2 64.31 1.09 -60.79
N PRO A 3 63.70 2.21 -61.28
CA PRO A 3 63.48 3.58 -60.75
C PRO A 3 61.97 3.79 -60.44
N GLU A 4 61.30 4.95 -60.43
CA GLU A 4 61.57 6.42 -60.36
C GLU A 4 60.46 6.96 -59.38
N GLY A 5 60.28 8.24 -59.08
CA GLY A 5 60.93 9.42 -59.65
C GLY A 5 60.47 10.75 -59.05
N ARG A 6 61.15 11.81 -59.53
CA ARG A 6 60.90 13.28 -59.46
C ARG A 6 59.56 13.79 -58.86
N GLY A 7 59.48 14.98 -58.27
CA GLY A 7 60.45 16.08 -58.15
C GLY A 7 59.82 17.23 -57.35
N GLU A 8 60.58 18.01 -56.59
CA GLU A 8 61.17 19.31 -56.98
C GLU A 8 60.44 20.55 -56.45
N ARG A 9 61.20 21.35 -55.68
CA ARG A 9 61.30 22.82 -55.68
C ARG A 9 60.06 23.67 -55.28
N GLY A 10 60.20 24.75 -54.49
CA GLY A 10 61.38 25.31 -53.81
C GLY A 10 61.23 26.80 -53.45
N GLY A 11 62.10 27.30 -52.57
CA GLY A 11 62.22 28.73 -52.20
C GLY A 11 61.30 29.20 -51.06
N GLY A 12 61.73 30.04 -50.11
CA GLY A 12 63.09 30.52 -49.82
C GLY A 12 63.11 31.89 -49.11
N ALA A 13 63.90 32.01 -48.02
CA ALA A 13 64.26 33.25 -47.31
C ALA A 13 63.08 34.07 -46.69
N ASP A 14 63.24 35.05 -45.78
CA ASP A 14 64.42 35.52 -45.01
C ASP A 14 64.00 36.22 -43.69
N VAL A 15 64.95 36.35 -42.76
CA VAL A 15 65.19 37.41 -41.72
C VAL A 15 64.06 38.32 -41.16
N GLY A 16 64.10 38.55 -39.82
CA GLY A 16 63.55 39.72 -39.09
C GLY A 16 62.65 39.34 -37.90
N VAL A 17 63.03 39.42 -36.61
CA VAL A 17 63.59 40.49 -35.74
C VAL A 17 62.55 41.55 -35.28
N ASP A 18 62.50 41.71 -33.94
CA ASP A 18 61.95 42.80 -33.10
C ASP A 18 60.47 42.93 -32.71
N VAL A 19 60.22 42.57 -31.43
CA VAL A 19 59.86 43.48 -30.31
C VAL A 19 58.52 44.27 -30.32
N SER A 20 57.70 43.91 -29.31
CA SER A 20 56.72 44.73 -28.56
C SER A 20 55.57 45.45 -29.28
N LYS A 21 54.34 45.05 -28.91
CA LYS A 21 53.43 45.89 -28.08
C LYS A 21 52.24 45.10 -27.53
N LYS A 22 51.69 45.58 -26.41
CA LYS A 22 50.35 45.21 -25.93
C LYS A 22 49.31 45.79 -26.91
N ASP A 23 48.24 45.05 -27.20
CA ASP A 23 46.91 45.49 -26.76
C ASP A 23 45.86 44.35 -26.80
N GLN A 24 44.66 44.68 -26.32
CA GLN A 24 43.57 43.75 -25.98
C GLN A 24 42.82 43.17 -27.20
N GLY A 25 42.26 41.95 -27.08
CA GLY A 25 41.33 41.44 -28.10
C GLY A 25 40.89 39.97 -27.94
N LEU A 26 39.69 39.79 -27.38
CA LEU A 26 38.66 38.77 -27.68
C LEU A 26 39.01 37.37 -28.25
N THR A 27 38.46 36.34 -27.58
CA THR A 27 37.99 35.04 -28.14
C THR A 27 38.94 34.18 -28.98
N ILE A 28 39.38 33.06 -28.40
CA ILE A 28 39.80 31.87 -29.16
C ILE A 28 38.67 30.85 -29.16
N SER A 29 38.31 30.37 -30.35
CA SER A 29 37.44 29.21 -30.56
C SER A 29 38.24 28.10 -31.25
N GLU A 30 38.62 27.06 -30.49
CA GLU A 30 39.09 25.75 -30.97
C GLU A 30 38.41 24.72 -30.05
N SER A 31 37.57 23.79 -30.50
CA SER A 31 37.70 22.76 -31.55
C SER A 31 38.57 21.56 -31.13
N THR A 32 37.90 20.38 -31.11
CA THR A 32 38.45 19.01 -31.16
C THR A 32 39.11 18.38 -29.91
N ASN A 33 38.39 17.37 -29.37
CA ASN A 33 38.86 16.05 -28.91
C ASN A 33 40.31 15.89 -28.40
N ASN A 34 40.49 15.91 -27.08
CA ASN A 34 40.79 14.68 -26.32
C ASN A 34 40.83 14.99 -24.80
N HIS A 35 39.93 14.43 -23.98
CA HIS A 35 40.16 14.14 -22.55
C HIS A 35 38.97 13.44 -21.83
N GLN A 36 38.23 12.54 -22.51
CA GLN A 36 37.49 11.49 -21.81
C GLN A 36 38.42 10.29 -21.57
N SER A 37 39.02 10.15 -20.39
CA SER A 37 39.62 8.86 -19.98
C SER A 37 39.96 8.72 -18.48
N LEU A 38 40.40 9.78 -17.79
CA LEU A 38 41.12 9.62 -16.50
C LEU A 38 40.35 9.95 -15.21
N PHE A 39 39.07 10.32 -15.28
CA PHE A 39 38.21 10.47 -14.08
C PHE A 39 37.17 9.36 -13.88
N SER A 40 37.10 8.37 -14.78
CA SER A 40 36.11 7.29 -14.69
C SER A 40 36.66 5.96 -14.15
N GLN A 41 37.98 5.74 -14.13
CA GLN A 41 38.57 4.46 -13.70
C GLN A 41 38.85 4.38 -12.19
N SER A 42 39.03 5.51 -11.49
CA SER A 42 39.35 5.50 -10.05
C SER A 42 38.14 5.28 -9.12
N LEU A 43 36.90 5.52 -9.59
CA LEU A 43 35.69 5.14 -8.82
C LEU A 43 35.30 3.66 -9.06
N ALA A 44 35.57 3.12 -10.25
CA ALA A 44 35.20 1.74 -10.60
C ALA A 44 35.95 0.68 -9.78
N ILE A 45 37.17 0.97 -9.32
CA ILE A 45 37.97 0.06 -8.48
C ILE A 45 37.44 0.00 -7.03
N ILE A 46 36.89 1.10 -6.51
CA ILE A 46 36.25 1.11 -5.18
C ILE A 46 34.90 0.37 -5.23
N MET A 47 34.12 0.55 -6.32
CA MET A 47 32.82 -0.11 -6.45
C MET A 47 32.85 -1.60 -6.85
N SER A 48 34.02 -2.15 -7.22
CA SER A 48 34.17 -3.58 -7.55
C SER A 48 34.83 -4.41 -6.44
N SER A 49 35.55 -3.79 -5.51
CA SER A 49 36.20 -4.49 -4.39
C SER A 49 35.23 -5.01 -3.33
N GLU A 50 34.05 -4.42 -3.19
CA GLU A 50 33.05 -4.83 -2.17
C GLU A 50 31.97 -5.78 -2.73
N TYR A 51 31.90 -5.95 -4.06
CA TYR A 51 30.83 -6.71 -4.72
C TYR A 51 31.11 -8.21 -4.91
N SER A 52 32.29 -8.70 -4.51
CA SER A 52 32.72 -10.08 -4.79
C SER A 52 33.40 -10.79 -3.59
N THR A 53 32.93 -10.57 -2.37
CA THR A 53 33.20 -11.51 -1.25
C THR A 53 32.14 -11.43 -0.14
N THR A 54 31.02 -12.18 -0.27
CA THR A 54 30.27 -12.90 0.80
C THR A 54 28.86 -13.30 0.36
N LEU A 55 28.76 -14.14 -0.67
CA LEU A 55 27.65 -15.09 -0.72
C LEU A 55 27.78 -16.01 0.51
N GLY A 56 26.79 -16.02 1.40
CA GLY A 56 26.78 -16.88 2.60
C GLY A 56 26.86 -16.18 3.97
N LYS A 57 26.45 -14.91 4.09
CA LYS A 57 26.20 -14.28 5.40
C LYS A 57 24.75 -13.82 5.51
N THR A 58 24.09 -14.20 6.60
CA THR A 58 22.76 -13.71 6.98
C THR A 58 22.78 -12.20 7.13
N GLN A 59 21.84 -11.53 6.45
CA GLN A 59 21.65 -10.08 6.51
C GLN A 59 21.28 -9.65 7.94
N PRO A 60 21.78 -8.52 8.47
CA PRO A 60 21.44 -8.10 9.83
C PRO A 60 19.94 -7.76 9.94
N PRO A 61 19.28 -8.12 11.05
CA PRO A 61 17.87 -7.81 11.26
C PRO A 61 17.63 -6.29 11.38
N LEU A 62 16.46 -5.84 10.93
CA LEU A 62 15.96 -4.46 11.03
C LEU A 62 15.49 -4.12 12.46
N ALA A 63 16.33 -4.42 13.46
CA ALA A 63 16.04 -4.21 14.87
C ALA A 63 16.89 -3.06 15.45
N LYS A 64 16.31 -1.86 15.53
CA LYS A 64 16.83 -0.80 16.41
C LYS A 64 16.17 -0.93 17.78
N GLN A 65 16.94 -1.44 18.75
CA GLN A 65 16.56 -1.49 20.16
C GLN A 65 16.15 -0.09 20.66
N GLY A 66 14.89 0.07 21.08
CA GLY A 66 14.31 1.33 21.57
C GLY A 66 13.36 2.06 20.61
N GLY A 67 13.11 1.54 19.41
CA GLY A 67 12.10 2.06 18.48
C GLY A 67 10.68 1.55 18.75
N LYS A 68 9.67 2.18 18.14
CA LYS A 68 8.28 1.67 18.12
C LYS A 68 8.24 0.33 17.37
N LEU A 69 7.33 -0.56 17.75
CA LEU A 69 7.15 -1.85 17.07
C LEU A 69 6.02 -1.73 16.03
N LEU A 70 6.29 -2.13 14.80
CA LEU A 70 5.29 -2.20 13.72
C LEU A 70 5.22 -3.62 13.17
N ASP A 71 4.03 -4.21 13.21
CA ASP A 71 3.71 -5.39 12.45
C ASP A 71 2.78 -4.97 11.30
N LEU A 72 3.21 -5.23 10.06
CA LEU A 72 2.46 -4.90 8.84
C LEU A 72 2.21 -6.18 8.04
N ALA A 73 0.95 -6.61 8.01
CA ALA A 73 0.49 -7.75 7.23
C ALA A 73 -0.14 -7.30 5.92
N PHE A 74 0.03 -8.09 4.87
CA PHE A 74 -0.67 -7.95 3.61
C PHE A 74 -1.62 -9.14 3.44
N ALA A 75 -2.89 -8.88 3.20
CA ALA A 75 -3.81 -9.86 2.62
C ALA A 75 -3.95 -9.51 1.15
N MET A 76 -3.48 -10.37 0.25
CA MET A 76 -3.39 -10.05 -1.17
C MET A 76 -4.14 -11.09 -1.99
N ASP A 77 -5.08 -10.60 -2.79
CA ASP A 77 -5.72 -11.37 -3.84
C ASP A 77 -4.68 -11.76 -4.89
N THR A 78 -4.71 -13.03 -5.31
CA THR A 78 -3.75 -13.63 -6.24
C THR A 78 -4.40 -14.36 -7.41
N THR A 79 -5.62 -13.96 -7.74
CA THR A 79 -6.42 -14.44 -8.86
C THR A 79 -5.92 -13.87 -10.19
N GLY A 80 -6.53 -14.26 -11.31
CA GLY A 80 -6.07 -13.89 -12.65
C GLY A 80 -6.02 -12.38 -12.95
N SER A 81 -6.90 -11.58 -12.34
CA SER A 81 -6.96 -10.10 -12.49
C SER A 81 -5.75 -9.40 -11.85
N MET A 82 -5.21 -9.96 -10.78
CA MET A 82 -4.31 -9.28 -9.85
C MET A 82 -2.85 -9.13 -10.30
N GLY A 83 -2.50 -9.59 -11.51
CA GLY A 83 -1.12 -9.69 -12.00
C GLY A 83 -0.31 -8.38 -11.89
N SER A 84 -0.90 -7.26 -12.28
CA SER A 84 -0.23 -5.95 -12.23
C SER A 84 0.03 -5.45 -10.80
N TYR A 85 -0.87 -5.78 -9.86
CA TYR A 85 -0.73 -5.44 -8.44
C TYR A 85 0.30 -6.31 -7.74
N ILE A 86 0.36 -7.61 -8.07
CA ILE A 86 1.41 -8.54 -7.62
C ILE A 86 2.78 -8.07 -8.09
N ASP A 87 2.92 -7.72 -9.38
CA ASP A 87 4.18 -7.21 -9.94
C ASP A 87 4.60 -5.90 -9.27
N ALA A 88 3.67 -4.95 -9.08
CA ALA A 88 3.94 -3.70 -8.38
C ALA A 88 4.37 -3.91 -6.91
N ALA A 89 3.74 -4.86 -6.20
CA ALA A 89 4.13 -5.24 -4.85
C ALA A 89 5.55 -5.86 -4.84
N ARG A 90 5.83 -6.81 -5.74
CA ARG A 90 7.14 -7.49 -5.87
C ARG A 90 8.28 -6.52 -6.13
N ASP A 91 8.08 -5.55 -7.01
CA ASP A 91 9.08 -4.57 -7.39
C ASP A 91 9.31 -3.51 -6.29
N ASN A 92 8.27 -3.15 -5.54
CA ASN A 92 8.34 -2.06 -4.56
C ASN A 92 8.43 -2.49 -3.09
N VAL A 93 8.29 -3.77 -2.73
CA VAL A 93 8.33 -4.22 -1.32
C VAL A 93 9.57 -3.75 -0.55
N ARG A 94 10.72 -3.68 -1.23
CA ARG A 94 11.94 -3.11 -0.66
C ARG A 94 11.77 -1.62 -0.32
N ARG A 95 11.21 -0.85 -1.24
CA ARG A 95 10.95 0.59 -1.05
C ARG A 95 9.89 0.84 0.02
N ILE A 96 8.83 0.04 0.08
CA ILE A 96 7.82 0.07 1.16
C ILE A 96 8.52 -0.05 2.51
N ALA A 97 9.33 -1.10 2.70
CA ALA A 97 10.03 -1.35 3.96
C ALA A 97 11.08 -0.26 4.28
N GLU A 98 11.89 0.14 3.29
CA GLU A 98 12.91 1.19 3.47
C GLU A 98 12.28 2.56 3.82
N GLU A 99 11.17 2.95 3.18
CA GLU A 99 10.47 4.21 3.49
C GLU A 99 9.86 4.19 4.89
N ILE A 100 9.20 3.10 5.29
CA ILE A 100 8.58 2.97 6.63
C ILE A 100 9.66 2.99 7.73
N VAL A 101 10.72 2.19 7.58
CA VAL A 101 11.82 2.11 8.56
C VAL A 101 12.57 3.44 8.66
N ALA A 102 12.85 4.10 7.52
CA ALA A 102 13.61 5.35 7.50
C ALA A 102 12.84 6.53 8.11
N LYS A 103 11.52 6.60 7.90
CA LYS A 103 10.68 7.72 8.40
C LYS A 103 10.26 7.53 9.86
N GLU A 104 9.81 6.32 10.25
CA GLU A 104 9.17 6.12 11.56
C GLU A 104 10.12 5.55 12.64
N THR A 105 11.37 5.21 12.28
CA THR A 105 12.40 4.69 13.22
C THR A 105 11.94 3.46 14.03
N CYS A 106 11.15 2.58 13.39
CA CYS A 106 10.49 1.43 14.02
C CYS A 106 11.16 0.09 13.71
N ASP A 107 10.90 -0.91 14.57
CA ASP A 107 11.21 -2.32 14.34
C ASP A 107 10.04 -2.95 13.56
N VAL A 108 10.25 -3.13 12.26
CA VAL A 108 9.21 -3.57 11.30
C VAL A 108 9.32 -5.08 11.06
N ARG A 109 8.18 -5.77 11.12
CA ARG A 109 8.02 -7.11 10.55
C ARG A 109 6.91 -7.12 9.51
N LEU A 110 7.10 -7.93 8.47
CA LEU A 110 6.17 -8.08 7.35
C LEU A 110 5.60 -9.50 7.32
N ALA A 111 4.31 -9.64 7.04
CA ALA A 111 3.63 -10.91 6.81
C ALA A 111 2.81 -10.86 5.50
N LEU A 112 2.57 -12.02 4.88
CA LEU A 112 1.81 -12.14 3.64
C LEU A 112 0.79 -13.29 3.73
N VAL A 113 -0.47 -12.98 3.49
CA VAL A 113 -1.55 -13.94 3.26
C VAL A 113 -1.99 -13.77 1.82
N ASN A 114 -1.54 -14.67 0.94
CA ASN A 114 -2.08 -14.77 -0.42
C ASN A 114 -3.42 -15.50 -0.34
N TYR A 115 -4.42 -15.09 -1.12
CA TYR A 115 -5.68 -15.84 -1.27
C TYR A 115 -6.17 -15.85 -2.72
N ARG A 116 -7.07 -16.80 -2.99
CA ARG A 116 -7.80 -16.97 -4.25
C ARG A 116 -9.24 -17.40 -3.93
N ASP A 117 -9.73 -18.42 -4.62
CA ASP A 117 -11.08 -18.94 -4.58
C ASP A 117 -11.14 -20.32 -3.87
N HIS A 118 -12.34 -20.85 -3.69
CA HIS A 118 -12.62 -22.19 -3.21
C HIS A 118 -12.78 -23.21 -4.35
N PRO A 119 -12.52 -24.52 -4.11
CA PRO A 119 -12.86 -25.57 -5.07
C PRO A 119 -14.37 -25.64 -5.29
N PRO A 120 -14.87 -25.58 -6.55
CA PRO A 120 -14.19 -26.08 -7.74
C PRO A 120 -13.42 -25.05 -8.58
N GLN A 121 -13.48 -23.76 -8.25
CA GLN A 121 -12.96 -22.68 -9.11
C GLN A 121 -11.43 -22.56 -9.03
N GLU A 122 -10.88 -22.68 -7.83
CA GLU A 122 -9.45 -22.88 -7.62
C GLU A 122 -9.20 -24.22 -6.90
N THR A 123 -8.08 -24.85 -7.24
CA THR A 123 -7.64 -26.14 -6.66
C THR A 123 -6.20 -26.11 -6.14
N SER A 124 -5.42 -25.04 -6.38
CA SER A 124 -4.06 -24.91 -5.86
C SER A 124 -4.03 -24.59 -4.36
N TYR A 125 -4.77 -23.56 -3.94
CA TYR A 125 -4.94 -23.13 -2.55
C TYR A 125 -6.08 -22.12 -2.45
N VAL A 126 -6.78 -22.12 -1.31
CA VAL A 126 -7.69 -21.04 -0.91
C VAL A 126 -6.90 -19.89 -0.27
N THR A 127 -6.00 -20.24 0.66
CA THR A 127 -5.06 -19.31 1.31
C THR A 127 -3.65 -19.90 1.39
N GLU A 128 -2.62 -19.07 1.22
CA GLU A 128 -1.22 -19.38 1.50
C GLU A 128 -0.68 -18.34 2.48
N VAL A 129 -0.14 -18.81 3.62
CA VAL A 129 0.19 -17.96 4.77
C VAL A 129 1.69 -17.96 5.04
N HIS A 130 2.29 -16.77 5.00
CA HIS A 130 3.66 -16.48 5.42
C HIS A 130 3.64 -15.54 6.63
N ASP A 131 4.03 -16.06 7.80
CA ASP A 131 4.00 -15.33 9.08
C ASP A 131 5.13 -14.29 9.19
N PHE A 132 5.11 -13.44 10.22
CA PHE A 132 5.96 -12.26 10.36
C PHE A 132 7.47 -12.51 10.27
N THR A 133 8.11 -11.96 9.24
CA THR A 133 9.57 -11.87 9.09
C THR A 133 10.08 -10.44 9.24
N PRO A 134 11.22 -10.19 9.93
CA PRO A 134 11.94 -8.92 9.85
C PRO A 134 12.80 -8.80 8.58
N ALA A 135 12.87 -9.85 7.74
CA ALA A 135 13.73 -9.88 6.56
C ALA A 135 12.96 -9.48 5.30
N VAL A 136 13.15 -8.24 4.85
CA VAL A 136 12.56 -7.71 3.60
C VAL A 136 12.90 -8.57 2.37
N ALA A 137 14.09 -9.19 2.35
CA ALA A 137 14.48 -10.12 1.29
C ALA A 137 13.64 -11.41 1.27
N GLU A 138 13.14 -11.86 2.43
CA GLU A 138 12.26 -13.02 2.54
C GLU A 138 10.85 -12.69 2.09
N MET A 139 10.30 -11.54 2.49
CA MET A 139 9.03 -11.01 1.96
C MET A 139 9.09 -10.86 0.43
N LYS A 140 10.21 -10.34 -0.12
CA LYS A 140 10.40 -10.25 -1.58
C LYS A 140 10.40 -11.64 -2.24
N ARG A 141 11.06 -12.63 -1.64
CA ARG A 141 11.06 -14.01 -2.14
C ARG A 141 9.64 -14.62 -2.14
N TRP A 142 8.79 -14.29 -1.17
CA TRP A 142 7.40 -14.74 -1.20
C TRP A 142 6.64 -14.13 -2.40
N LEU A 143 6.73 -12.81 -2.59
CA LEU A 143 6.13 -12.11 -3.74
C LEU A 143 6.73 -12.52 -5.10
N GLU A 144 7.99 -12.95 -5.14
CA GLU A 144 8.63 -13.55 -6.34
C GLU A 144 8.06 -14.93 -6.69
N ASN A 145 7.54 -15.67 -5.72
CA ASN A 145 6.86 -16.95 -5.94
C ASN A 145 5.33 -16.79 -6.14
N THR A 146 4.74 -15.66 -5.73
CA THR A 146 3.33 -15.35 -6.01
C THR A 146 3.10 -15.08 -7.50
N SER A 147 2.06 -15.69 -8.06
CA SER A 147 1.56 -15.45 -9.42
C SER A 147 0.03 -15.33 -9.44
N ALA A 148 -0.47 -14.44 -10.32
CA ALA A 148 -1.89 -14.34 -10.65
C ALA A 148 -2.34 -15.61 -11.41
N ASN A 149 -3.29 -16.35 -10.85
CA ASN A 149 -3.94 -17.51 -11.48
C ASN A 149 -5.22 -17.87 -10.73
N GLY A 150 -6.16 -18.56 -11.37
CA GLY A 150 -7.43 -18.91 -10.75
C GLY A 150 -8.38 -17.72 -10.66
N GLY A 151 -9.39 -17.87 -9.81
CA GLY A 151 -10.69 -17.21 -9.96
C GLY A 151 -11.54 -17.92 -11.01
N GLY A 152 -12.85 -17.97 -10.82
CA GLY A 152 -13.76 -18.71 -11.71
C GLY A 152 -15.17 -18.13 -11.76
N ASP A 153 -15.77 -17.84 -10.61
CA ASP A 153 -16.77 -16.78 -10.48
C ASP A 153 -16.12 -15.46 -10.07
N ALA A 154 -16.93 -14.42 -9.83
CA ALA A 154 -16.46 -13.07 -9.53
C ALA A 154 -16.11 -12.83 -8.04
N PRO A 155 -16.75 -13.48 -7.05
CA PRO A 155 -16.34 -13.38 -5.65
C PRO A 155 -15.19 -14.34 -5.30
N GLU A 156 -14.46 -14.02 -4.24
CA GLU A 156 -13.21 -14.69 -3.85
C GLU A 156 -13.16 -14.99 -2.33
N ALA A 157 -12.16 -15.73 -1.87
CA ALA A 157 -12.01 -16.19 -0.48
C ALA A 157 -11.48 -15.12 0.51
N VAL A 158 -11.99 -13.89 0.42
CA VAL A 158 -11.62 -12.75 1.29
C VAL A 158 -11.86 -13.08 2.79
N ALA A 159 -12.93 -13.82 3.10
CA ALA A 159 -13.27 -14.24 4.46
C ALA A 159 -12.17 -15.13 5.07
N ASP A 160 -11.68 -16.09 4.30
CA ASP A 160 -10.58 -16.98 4.65
C ASP A 160 -9.29 -16.20 4.87
N ALA A 161 -8.97 -15.26 3.97
CA ALA A 161 -7.79 -14.41 4.08
C ALA A 161 -7.77 -13.62 5.38
N LEU A 162 -8.85 -12.90 5.70
CA LEU A 162 -8.97 -12.13 6.95
C LEU A 162 -8.91 -13.05 8.18
N HIS A 163 -9.46 -14.26 8.10
CA HIS A 163 -9.38 -15.22 9.19
C HIS A 163 -7.94 -15.71 9.45
N GLN A 164 -7.13 -15.92 8.39
CA GLN A 164 -5.71 -16.22 8.57
C GLN A 164 -4.94 -15.01 9.12
N VAL A 165 -5.26 -13.77 8.71
CA VAL A 165 -4.66 -12.54 9.25
C VAL A 165 -4.83 -12.44 10.77
N VAL A 166 -6.01 -12.77 11.30
CA VAL A 166 -6.28 -12.81 12.76
C VAL A 166 -5.39 -13.81 13.51
N LYS A 167 -4.86 -14.83 12.82
CA LYS A 167 -4.06 -15.94 13.37
C LYS A 167 -2.55 -15.76 13.26
N LEU A 168 -2.07 -14.71 12.58
CA LEU A 168 -0.63 -14.40 12.47
C LEU A 168 0.01 -14.12 13.85
N SER A 169 1.33 -14.23 13.94
CA SER A 169 2.09 -14.07 15.19
C SER A 169 2.34 -12.60 15.57
N TRP A 170 1.26 -11.82 15.71
CA TRP A 170 1.28 -10.40 16.10
C TRP A 170 1.95 -10.16 17.46
N ARG A 171 2.81 -9.14 17.55
CA ARG A 171 3.38 -8.66 18.83
C ARG A 171 2.32 -7.88 19.61
N PRO A 172 2.10 -8.16 20.92
CA PRO A 172 1.13 -7.42 21.73
C PRO A 172 1.34 -5.90 21.69
N GLU A 173 2.59 -5.46 21.90
CA GLU A 173 2.99 -4.04 21.97
C GLU A 173 3.21 -3.36 20.60
N ALA A 174 2.92 -4.04 19.48
CA ALA A 174 3.07 -3.44 18.16
C ALA A 174 1.81 -2.67 17.75
N THR A 175 2.02 -1.60 16.97
CA THR A 175 1.02 -1.12 16.00
C THR A 175 0.80 -2.24 14.99
N LYS A 176 -0.45 -2.67 14.82
CA LYS A 176 -0.83 -3.83 13.99
C LYS A 176 -1.66 -3.34 12.82
N ILE A 177 -1.12 -3.46 11.61
CA ILE A 177 -1.78 -2.99 10.39
C ILE A 177 -1.93 -4.16 9.43
N CYS A 178 -3.15 -4.39 8.94
CA CYS A 178 -3.39 -5.24 7.78
C CYS A 178 -3.77 -4.35 6.59
N VAL A 179 -3.08 -4.52 5.46
CA VAL A 179 -3.52 -3.96 4.18
C VAL A 179 -4.11 -5.10 3.34
N LEU A 180 -5.42 -5.06 3.12
CA LEU A 180 -6.10 -5.92 2.16
C LEU A 180 -5.98 -5.29 0.77
N ILE A 181 -5.54 -6.06 -0.22
CA ILE A 181 -5.43 -5.68 -1.62
C ILE A 181 -6.32 -6.65 -2.39
N SER A 182 -7.38 -6.15 -3.02
CA SER A 182 -8.43 -6.96 -3.62
C SER A 182 -9.09 -6.21 -4.77
N ASP A 183 -9.58 -6.92 -5.79
CA ASP A 183 -10.43 -6.37 -6.85
C ASP A 183 -11.84 -7.00 -6.89
N ALA A 184 -12.08 -8.04 -6.07
CA ALA A 184 -13.29 -8.85 -6.00
C ALA A 184 -13.97 -8.82 -4.61
N PRO A 185 -15.29 -9.09 -4.50
CA PRO A 185 -15.99 -9.23 -3.21
C PRO A 185 -15.74 -10.59 -2.54
N PRO A 186 -16.03 -10.77 -1.23
CA PRO A 186 -16.27 -12.11 -0.67
C PRO A 186 -17.51 -12.77 -1.25
N HIS A 187 -17.51 -14.10 -1.30
CA HIS A 187 -18.74 -14.90 -1.48
C HIS A 187 -19.84 -14.53 -0.48
N GLY A 188 -21.09 -14.68 -0.91
CA GLY A 188 -22.27 -14.44 -0.09
C GLY A 188 -22.77 -12.99 -0.09
N LEU A 189 -22.27 -12.13 -1.01
CA LEU A 189 -22.75 -10.76 -1.25
C LEU A 189 -23.85 -10.65 -2.32
N GLN A 190 -24.49 -11.77 -2.68
CA GLN A 190 -25.56 -11.86 -3.71
C GLN A 190 -25.11 -11.50 -5.13
N GLU A 191 -23.83 -11.69 -5.46
CA GLU A 191 -23.35 -11.45 -6.82
C GLU A 191 -23.89 -12.50 -7.81
N SER A 192 -24.17 -12.07 -9.04
CA SER A 192 -24.72 -12.92 -10.09
C SER A 192 -23.71 -13.94 -10.59
N GLY A 193 -23.88 -15.19 -10.20
CA GLY A 193 -22.98 -16.30 -10.57
C GLY A 193 -22.10 -16.79 -9.44
N ASP A 194 -22.25 -16.22 -8.23
CA ASP A 194 -21.59 -16.69 -7.00
C ASP A 194 -21.86 -18.19 -6.79
N THR A 195 -20.79 -18.98 -6.74
CA THR A 195 -20.81 -20.43 -6.50
C THR A 195 -21.15 -20.76 -5.05
N PHE A 196 -20.88 -19.82 -4.14
CA PHE A 196 -21.07 -19.94 -2.70
C PHE A 196 -21.98 -18.81 -2.16
N PRO A 197 -23.23 -18.68 -2.66
CA PRO A 197 -24.10 -17.52 -2.41
C PRO A 197 -24.57 -17.35 -0.95
N ASN A 198 -24.24 -18.30 -0.07
CA ASN A 198 -24.51 -18.23 1.35
C ASN A 198 -23.33 -17.65 2.18
N GLY A 199 -22.15 -17.49 1.57
CA GLY A 199 -20.89 -17.11 2.23
C GLY A 199 -19.82 -18.19 2.07
N CYS A 200 -18.65 -17.96 2.68
CA CYS A 200 -17.53 -18.91 2.70
C CYS A 200 -17.99 -20.35 3.07
N PRO A 201 -17.60 -21.39 2.29
CA PRO A 201 -18.02 -22.76 2.54
C PRO A 201 -17.50 -23.35 3.86
N ASP A 202 -16.36 -22.85 4.38
CA ASP A 202 -15.82 -23.20 5.70
C ASP A 202 -16.55 -22.48 6.86
N GLY A 203 -17.58 -21.68 6.57
CA GLY A 203 -18.40 -20.99 7.57
C GLY A 203 -17.75 -19.75 8.18
N LEU A 204 -16.70 -19.22 7.55
CA LEU A 204 -16.00 -18.02 7.99
C LEU A 204 -16.78 -16.75 7.60
N ASP A 205 -16.91 -15.83 8.54
CA ASP A 205 -17.67 -14.58 8.36
C ASP A 205 -16.75 -13.36 8.44
N PRO A 206 -16.62 -12.53 7.39
CA PRO A 206 -15.73 -11.36 7.37
C PRO A 206 -16.21 -10.25 8.32
N MET A 207 -17.51 -10.11 8.59
CA MET A 207 -18.05 -9.10 9.52
C MET A 207 -17.74 -9.46 10.98
N MET A 208 -17.76 -10.75 11.31
CA MET A 208 -17.29 -11.25 12.60
C MET A 208 -15.76 -11.15 12.70
N THR A 209 -15.05 -11.47 11.61
CA THR A 209 -13.58 -11.44 11.58
C THR A 209 -13.03 -10.02 11.72
N ALA A 210 -13.63 -9.01 11.07
CA ALA A 210 -13.26 -7.60 11.25
C ALA A 210 -13.44 -7.12 12.70
N ARG A 211 -14.45 -7.64 13.43
CA ARG A 211 -14.60 -7.36 14.87
C ARG A 211 -13.49 -8.01 15.69
N GLN A 212 -13.15 -9.27 15.42
CA GLN A 212 -12.01 -9.94 16.05
C GLN A 212 -10.66 -9.23 15.76
N MET A 213 -10.51 -8.65 14.56
CA MET A 213 -9.36 -7.79 14.24
C MET A 213 -9.35 -6.54 15.12
N ALA A 214 -10.48 -5.82 15.21
CA ALA A 214 -10.61 -4.61 16.01
C ALA A 214 -10.35 -4.86 17.52
N GLU A 215 -10.91 -5.94 18.08
CA GLU A 215 -10.67 -6.42 19.46
C GLU A 215 -9.17 -6.71 19.71
N LYS A 216 -8.48 -7.29 18.72
CA LYS A 216 -7.03 -7.57 18.76
C LYS A 216 -6.16 -6.35 18.43
N ALA A 217 -6.74 -5.16 18.30
CA ALA A 217 -6.07 -3.93 17.88
C ALA A 217 -5.41 -4.00 16.49
N ILE A 218 -5.90 -4.87 15.59
CA ILE A 218 -5.45 -4.97 14.19
C ILE A 218 -6.31 -4.03 13.34
N THR A 219 -5.71 -2.95 12.84
CA THR A 219 -6.38 -1.99 11.96
C THR A 219 -6.34 -2.49 10.51
N LEU A 220 -7.49 -2.59 9.85
CA LEU A 220 -7.65 -2.99 8.46
C LEU A 220 -7.76 -1.77 7.54
N TYR A 221 -6.79 -1.61 6.66
CA TYR A 221 -6.90 -0.74 5.48
C TYR A 221 -7.22 -1.60 4.26
N VAL A 222 -8.10 -1.13 3.37
CA VAL A 222 -8.40 -1.81 2.10
C VAL A 222 -7.90 -0.95 0.95
N ALA A 223 -6.86 -1.41 0.26
CA ALA A 223 -6.45 -0.88 -1.04
C ALA A 223 -7.33 -1.54 -2.12
N GLY A 224 -8.46 -0.89 -2.42
CA GLY A 224 -9.45 -1.44 -3.33
C GLY A 224 -9.08 -1.18 -4.78
N CYS A 225 -8.82 -2.24 -5.54
CA CYS A 225 -8.43 -2.15 -6.95
C CYS A 225 -9.64 -1.76 -7.83
N GLU A 226 -9.59 -0.55 -8.37
CA GLU A 226 -10.67 0.01 -9.19
C GLU A 226 -10.41 -0.25 -10.69
N PRO A 227 -11.46 -0.42 -11.52
CA PRO A 227 -12.88 -0.27 -11.21
C PRO A 227 -13.58 -1.54 -10.69
N SER A 228 -12.94 -2.71 -10.70
CA SER A 228 -13.58 -4.00 -10.38
C SER A 228 -14.27 -4.01 -9.01
N ILE A 229 -13.60 -3.48 -7.98
CA ILE A 229 -14.12 -3.48 -6.60
C ILE A 229 -15.21 -2.42 -6.34
N THR A 230 -15.38 -1.43 -7.24
CA THR A 230 -16.20 -0.24 -6.99
C THR A 230 -17.65 -0.55 -6.59
N PRO A 231 -18.38 -1.53 -7.20
CA PRO A 231 -19.72 -1.93 -6.76
C PRO A 231 -19.78 -2.45 -5.32
N TYR A 232 -18.63 -2.83 -4.76
CA TYR A 232 -18.46 -3.41 -3.43
C TYR A 232 -17.77 -2.45 -2.44
N LYS A 233 -17.43 -1.21 -2.85
CA LYS A 233 -16.71 -0.20 -2.04
C LYS A 233 -17.31 -0.05 -0.65
N ASP A 234 -18.63 0.03 -0.52
CA ASP A 234 -19.30 0.21 0.77
C ASP A 234 -19.11 -0.97 1.73
N PHE A 235 -19.04 -2.20 1.23
CA PHE A 235 -18.77 -3.38 2.05
C PHE A 235 -17.32 -3.35 2.58
N PHE A 236 -16.35 -3.06 1.72
CA PHE A 236 -14.95 -2.95 2.12
C PHE A 236 -14.68 -1.75 3.04
N ALA A 237 -15.35 -0.63 2.80
CA ALA A 237 -15.33 0.53 3.69
C ALA A 237 -15.96 0.20 5.06
N ALA A 238 -17.00 -0.64 5.13
CA ALA A 238 -17.57 -1.12 6.38
C ALA A 238 -16.57 -1.98 7.17
N LEU A 239 -15.90 -2.95 6.53
CA LEU A 239 -14.88 -3.78 7.18
C LEU A 239 -13.72 -2.93 7.73
N ALA A 240 -13.22 -1.98 6.93
CA ALA A 240 -12.18 -1.05 7.36
C ALA A 240 -12.66 -0.18 8.54
N HIS A 241 -13.87 0.37 8.46
CA HIS A 241 -14.46 1.23 9.48
C HIS A 241 -14.63 0.53 10.84
N ILE A 242 -15.05 -0.74 10.86
CA ILE A 242 -15.16 -1.55 12.10
C ILE A 242 -13.84 -1.51 12.90
N THR A 243 -12.71 -1.63 12.20
CA THR A 243 -11.36 -1.61 12.81
C THR A 243 -10.78 -0.21 13.04
N GLY A 244 -11.45 0.84 12.57
CA GLY A 244 -10.92 2.22 12.57
C GLY A 244 -9.86 2.49 11.49
N GLY A 245 -9.74 1.63 10.47
CA GLY A 245 -8.97 1.87 9.26
C GLY A 245 -9.80 2.58 8.18
N GLN A 246 -9.35 2.54 6.93
CA GLN A 246 -10.01 3.19 5.78
C GLN A 246 -9.96 2.34 4.51
N TYR A 247 -10.96 2.52 3.64
CA TYR A 247 -10.88 2.15 2.23
C TYR A 247 -10.07 3.21 1.48
N VAL A 248 -9.15 2.78 0.64
CA VAL A 248 -8.30 3.62 -0.21
C VAL A 248 -8.48 3.16 -1.66
N PRO A 249 -9.04 4.00 -2.55
CA PRO A 249 -9.24 3.63 -3.96
C PRO A 249 -7.89 3.47 -4.67
N LEU A 250 -7.69 2.38 -5.40
CA LEU A 250 -6.45 2.07 -6.10
C LEU A 250 -6.72 1.86 -7.60
N GLN A 251 -6.70 2.96 -8.35
CA GLN A 251 -6.94 2.97 -9.80
C GLN A 251 -5.75 2.49 -10.64
N ALA A 252 -4.55 2.44 -10.05
CA ALA A 252 -3.34 2.04 -10.74
C ALA A 252 -2.36 1.35 -9.79
N ALA A 253 -1.85 0.17 -10.18
CA ALA A 253 -0.89 -0.61 -9.41
C ALA A 253 0.40 0.17 -9.06
N SER A 254 0.81 1.14 -9.88
CA SER A 254 1.94 2.04 -9.62
C SER A 254 1.77 2.87 -8.33
N SER A 255 0.54 3.13 -7.90
CA SER A 255 0.22 3.87 -6.67
C SER A 255 0.15 2.98 -5.42
N LEU A 256 0.24 1.65 -5.55
CA LEU A 256 0.10 0.71 -4.43
C LEU A 256 1.09 1.00 -3.29
N THR A 257 2.32 1.40 -3.63
CA THR A 257 3.33 1.72 -2.61
C THR A 257 3.01 2.98 -1.81
N SER A 258 2.59 4.06 -2.47
CA SER A 258 2.26 5.31 -1.78
C SER A 258 0.98 5.17 -0.95
N VAL A 259 0.04 4.33 -1.39
CA VAL A 259 -1.10 3.89 -0.57
C VAL A 259 -0.64 3.14 0.68
N ILE A 260 0.21 2.11 0.56
CA ILE A 260 0.69 1.31 1.70
C ILE A 260 1.49 2.17 2.69
N VAL A 261 2.47 2.93 2.20
CA VAL A 261 3.33 3.79 3.03
C VAL A 261 2.48 4.88 3.69
N GLY A 262 1.61 5.57 2.94
CA GLY A 262 0.77 6.63 3.47
C GLY A 262 -0.24 6.14 4.53
N SER A 263 -0.89 5.00 4.28
CA SER A 263 -1.79 4.35 5.24
C SER A 263 -1.05 3.98 6.52
N THR A 264 0.15 3.41 6.40
CA THR A 264 1.01 3.05 7.52
C THR A 264 1.42 4.28 8.34
N GLN A 265 1.82 5.37 7.68
CA GLN A 265 2.27 6.59 8.36
C GLN A 265 1.13 7.33 9.08
N GLU A 266 -0.05 7.41 8.46
CA GLU A 266 -1.24 7.93 9.13
C GLU A 266 -1.57 7.10 10.37
N GLU A 267 -1.70 5.78 10.22
CA GLU A 267 -2.03 4.87 11.31
C GLU A 267 -1.03 4.95 12.47
N MET A 268 0.27 4.93 12.15
CA MET A 268 1.34 5.10 13.13
C MET A 268 1.32 6.47 13.80
N SER A 269 0.77 7.52 13.17
CA SER A 269 0.56 8.84 13.78
C SER A 269 -0.62 8.85 14.74
N LEU A 270 -1.72 8.16 14.42
CA LEU A 270 -2.90 8.04 15.29
C LEU A 270 -2.58 7.24 16.56
N GLU A 271 -1.82 6.15 16.45
CA GLU A 271 -1.39 5.38 17.63
C GLU A 271 -0.48 6.19 18.60
N LYS A 272 0.09 7.33 18.17
CA LYS A 272 0.82 8.26 19.07
C LYS A 272 -0.13 9.01 20.03
N LEU A 273 -1.41 9.15 19.65
CA LEU A 273 -2.44 9.93 20.36
C LEU A 273 -3.45 9.05 21.09
N MET A 274 -3.49 7.73 20.81
CA MET A 274 -4.49 6.79 21.35
C MET A 274 -4.58 6.78 22.88
N ASP A 275 -3.48 6.96 23.62
CA ASP A 275 -3.52 7.03 25.09
C ASP A 275 -4.30 8.25 25.60
N GLN A 276 -4.17 9.41 24.95
CA GLN A 276 -4.92 10.61 25.30
C GLN A 276 -6.41 10.43 24.98
N VAL A 277 -6.72 9.86 23.80
CA VAL A 277 -8.10 9.56 23.39
C VAL A 277 -8.76 8.54 24.34
N LYS A 278 -8.02 7.50 24.75
CA LYS A 278 -8.46 6.51 25.73
C LYS A 278 -8.82 7.16 27.07
N GLN A 279 -7.99 8.07 27.58
CA GLN A 279 -8.29 8.79 28.83
C GLN A 279 -9.58 9.63 28.71
N MET A 280 -9.80 10.33 27.60
CA MET A 280 -11.02 11.10 27.37
C MET A 280 -12.26 10.20 27.26
N TYR A 281 -12.16 9.08 26.55
CA TYR A 281 -13.25 8.10 26.44
C TYR A 281 -13.60 7.48 27.79
N VAL A 282 -12.59 7.08 28.58
CA VAL A 282 -12.79 6.51 29.92
C VAL A 282 -13.45 7.51 30.86
N ALA A 283 -13.06 8.78 30.82
CA ALA A 283 -13.67 9.85 31.61
C ALA A 283 -15.16 10.07 31.25
N GLU A 284 -15.52 9.97 29.97
CA GLU A 284 -16.90 10.11 29.49
C GLU A 284 -17.78 8.92 29.87
N VAL A 285 -17.30 7.69 29.61
CA VAL A 285 -17.96 6.43 29.99
C VAL A 285 -18.20 6.37 31.50
N SER A 286 -17.24 6.85 32.31
CA SER A 286 -17.36 6.89 33.78
C SER A 286 -18.44 7.86 34.28
N GLN A 287 -18.82 8.87 33.48
CA GLN A 287 -19.83 9.86 33.84
C GLN A 287 -21.24 9.51 33.34
N LEU A 288 -21.34 8.95 32.13
CA LEU A 288 -22.63 8.71 31.46
C LEU A 288 -23.05 7.23 31.44
N GLY A 289 -22.08 6.30 31.58
CA GLY A 289 -22.23 4.90 31.20
C GLY A 289 -22.12 4.71 29.69
N GLU A 290 -21.47 3.64 29.25
CA GLU A 290 -21.10 3.43 27.83
C GLU A 290 -22.28 3.55 26.87
N ALA A 291 -23.44 2.97 27.22
CA ALA A 291 -24.66 2.99 26.41
C ALA A 291 -25.25 4.39 26.16
N ASN A 292 -24.81 5.41 26.90
CA ASN A 292 -25.28 6.79 26.78
C ASN A 292 -24.22 7.73 26.15
N VAL A 293 -23.06 7.22 25.73
CA VAL A 293 -21.99 8.03 25.13
C VAL A 293 -22.33 8.37 23.68
N ASP A 294 -22.62 9.64 23.42
CA ASP A 294 -22.66 10.17 22.05
C ASP A 294 -21.23 10.26 21.49
N LEU A 295 -20.86 9.25 20.69
CA LEU A 295 -19.55 9.17 20.03
C LEU A 295 -19.32 10.34 19.05
N SER A 296 -20.36 10.94 18.46
CA SER A 296 -20.21 12.07 17.55
C SER A 296 -19.83 13.34 18.32
N ALA A 297 -20.56 13.64 19.40
CA ALA A 297 -20.27 14.75 20.29
C ALA A 297 -18.93 14.57 21.05
N LEU A 298 -18.57 13.33 21.39
CA LEU A 298 -17.24 13.02 21.96
C LEU A 298 -16.13 13.20 20.92
N SER A 299 -16.31 12.77 19.67
CA SER A 299 -15.32 12.94 18.59
C SER A 299 -14.99 14.41 18.34
N ALA A 300 -16.00 15.28 18.32
CA ALA A 300 -15.80 16.72 18.19
C ALA A 300 -14.97 17.28 19.36
N ARG A 301 -15.29 16.89 20.61
CA ARG A 301 -14.51 17.32 21.79
C ARG A 301 -13.09 16.78 21.82
N VAL A 302 -12.87 15.52 21.45
CA VAL A 302 -11.54 14.90 21.37
C VAL A 302 -10.68 15.65 20.35
N ARG A 303 -11.21 15.87 19.13
CA ARG A 303 -10.57 16.68 18.09
C ARG A 303 -10.19 18.07 18.61
N ASP A 304 -11.13 18.77 19.23
CA ASP A 304 -10.91 20.14 19.70
C ASP A 304 -9.89 20.19 20.85
N GLN A 305 -9.91 19.21 21.77
CA GLN A 305 -8.92 19.09 22.83
C GLN A 305 -7.51 18.81 22.28
N LEU A 306 -7.34 17.84 21.38
CA LEU A 306 -6.05 17.53 20.76
C LEU A 306 -5.47 18.76 20.04
N ASN A 307 -6.30 19.44 19.25
CA ASN A 307 -5.89 20.64 18.50
C ASN A 307 -5.59 21.84 19.43
N ILE A 308 -6.28 21.98 20.57
CA ILE A 308 -5.96 22.99 21.59
C ILE A 308 -4.60 22.72 22.27
N HIS A 309 -4.25 21.46 22.48
CA HIS A 309 -2.95 21.06 23.02
C HIS A 309 -1.81 21.12 21.98
N GLY A 310 -2.14 21.40 20.70
CA GLY A 310 -1.17 21.52 19.61
C GLY A 310 -0.73 20.17 19.03
N GLU A 311 -1.49 19.10 19.27
CA GLU A 311 -1.23 17.78 18.70
C GLU A 311 -1.45 17.76 17.19
N SER A 312 -0.61 17.00 16.48
CA SER A 312 -0.67 16.82 15.03
C SER A 312 -0.79 15.34 14.65
N SER A 313 -1.31 15.10 13.45
CA SER A 313 -1.43 13.77 12.84
C SER A 313 -1.04 13.82 11.38
N ILE A 314 -0.65 12.67 10.83
CA ILE A 314 -0.43 12.51 9.39
C ILE A 314 -1.77 12.15 8.74
N HIS A 315 -2.07 12.79 7.61
CA HIS A 315 -3.25 12.52 6.79
C HIS A 315 -2.82 11.92 5.45
N LEU A 316 -3.35 10.76 5.09
CA LEU A 316 -3.31 10.26 3.73
C LEU A 316 -4.27 11.08 2.86
N LYS A 317 -3.74 11.60 1.75
CA LYS A 317 -4.48 12.38 0.77
C LYS A 317 -4.39 11.75 -0.61
N VAL A 318 -5.47 11.88 -1.37
CA VAL A 318 -5.56 11.55 -2.80
C VAL A 318 -5.84 12.82 -3.58
N ASN A 319 -5.00 13.14 -4.57
CA ASN A 319 -5.11 14.36 -5.38
C ASN A 319 -5.27 15.64 -4.53
N LYS A 320 -4.48 15.75 -3.44
CA LYS A 320 -4.48 16.84 -2.44
C LYS A 320 -5.75 16.97 -1.58
N LYS A 321 -6.70 16.05 -1.72
CA LYS A 321 -7.91 15.96 -0.90
C LYS A 321 -7.75 14.85 0.13
N HIS A 322 -8.43 14.97 1.26
CA HIS A 322 -8.58 13.83 2.18
C HIS A 322 -9.31 12.69 1.46
N LEU A 323 -9.05 11.45 1.89
CA LEU A 323 -9.90 10.32 1.52
C LEU A 323 -11.36 10.61 1.91
N GLU A 324 -12.28 10.01 1.16
CA GLU A 324 -13.70 10.13 1.49
C GLU A 324 -14.02 9.31 2.75
N PRO A 325 -14.76 9.87 3.72
CA PRO A 325 -15.27 9.06 4.83
C PRO A 325 -16.19 7.95 4.30
N PRO A 326 -16.39 6.86 5.07
CA PRO A 326 -17.37 5.84 4.74
C PRO A 326 -18.76 6.44 4.44
N SER A 327 -19.42 5.94 3.40
CA SER A 327 -20.77 6.38 3.05
C SER A 327 -21.77 6.02 4.16
N SER A 328 -22.97 6.63 4.14
CA SER A 328 -24.02 6.25 5.09
C SER A 328 -24.39 4.76 4.99
N HIS A 329 -24.36 4.18 3.79
CA HIS A 329 -24.59 2.76 3.58
C HIS A 329 -23.44 1.91 4.15
N ALA A 330 -22.18 2.29 3.91
CA ALA A 330 -21.02 1.64 4.54
C ALA A 330 -21.09 1.68 6.08
N THR A 331 -21.57 2.79 6.68
CA THR A 331 -21.77 2.85 8.14
C THR A 331 -22.91 1.94 8.62
N THR A 332 -24.03 1.82 7.89
CA THR A 332 -25.09 0.84 8.20
C THR A 332 -24.59 -0.60 8.06
N LEU A 333 -23.78 -0.90 7.04
CA LEU A 333 -23.17 -2.21 6.90
C LEU A 333 -22.18 -2.51 8.03
N ALA A 334 -21.45 -1.51 8.56
CA ALA A 334 -20.56 -1.71 9.71
C ALA A 334 -21.31 -2.10 11.00
N GLU A 335 -22.59 -1.73 11.14
CA GLU A 335 -23.45 -2.15 12.24
C GLU A 335 -23.89 -3.63 12.13
N CYS A 336 -23.94 -4.20 10.91
CA CYS A 336 -24.31 -5.59 10.65
C CYS A 336 -23.33 -6.58 11.31
N THR A 337 -23.83 -7.57 12.04
CA THR A 337 -23.00 -8.48 12.87
C THR A 337 -22.41 -9.65 12.09
N CYS A 338 -23.10 -10.08 11.03
CA CYS A 338 -22.72 -11.17 10.13
C CYS A 338 -23.12 -10.89 8.68
N MET A 339 -22.68 -11.73 7.75
CA MET A 339 -23.05 -11.67 6.33
C MET A 339 -24.54 -11.88 6.07
N GLU A 340 -25.28 -12.55 6.96
CA GLU A 340 -26.73 -12.66 6.81
C GLU A 340 -27.41 -11.30 7.03
N ASP A 341 -26.93 -10.50 7.99
CA ASP A 341 -27.41 -9.13 8.22
C ASP A 341 -27.06 -8.25 7.00
N VAL A 342 -25.80 -8.32 6.54
CA VAL A 342 -25.33 -7.61 5.34
C VAL A 342 -26.23 -7.91 4.16
N ARG A 343 -26.53 -9.18 3.86
CA ARG A 343 -27.43 -9.58 2.75
C ARG A 343 -28.86 -9.02 2.82
N ARG A 344 -29.34 -8.62 4.00
CA ARG A 344 -30.68 -8.00 4.15
C ARG A 344 -30.63 -6.49 3.91
N GLU A 345 -29.52 -5.84 4.25
CA GLU A 345 -29.31 -4.42 3.97
C GLU A 345 -28.74 -4.16 2.56
N TRP A 346 -28.05 -5.14 1.99
CA TRP A 346 -27.35 -5.06 0.71
C TRP A 346 -28.31 -4.65 -0.41
N LYS A 347 -28.07 -3.45 -0.92
CA LYS A 347 -28.71 -2.95 -2.13
C LYS A 347 -27.57 -2.79 -3.13
N PRO A 348 -27.37 -3.74 -4.06
CA PRO A 348 -26.39 -3.54 -5.11
C PRO A 348 -26.74 -2.22 -5.82
N GLU A 349 -25.78 -1.30 -5.87
CA GLU A 349 -26.00 -0.04 -6.57
C GLU A 349 -26.38 -0.38 -8.02
N SER A 350 -27.52 0.13 -8.47
CA SER A 350 -28.13 -0.36 -9.70
C SER A 350 -27.15 -0.19 -10.85
N ALA A 351 -26.63 -1.30 -11.36
CA ALA A 351 -25.67 -1.32 -12.47
C ALA A 351 -26.18 -0.38 -13.57
N ALA A 352 -25.39 0.63 -13.90
CA ALA A 352 -25.79 1.68 -14.83
C ALA A 352 -26.33 1.02 -16.11
N PRO A 353 -27.56 1.32 -16.57
CA PRO A 353 -28.22 0.55 -17.60
C PRO A 353 -27.51 0.76 -18.95
N GLY A 354 -26.59 -0.15 -19.30
CA GLY A 354 -25.86 -0.02 -20.56
C GLY A 354 -24.61 -0.88 -20.77
N ILE A 355 -24.05 -1.54 -19.75
CA ILE A 355 -22.94 -2.50 -19.94
C ILE A 355 -23.47 -3.90 -19.68
N ALA A 356 -23.79 -4.61 -20.76
CA ALA A 356 -24.02 -6.05 -20.67
C ALA A 356 -22.72 -6.73 -20.23
N ALA A 357 -22.83 -7.69 -19.30
CA ALA A 357 -21.70 -8.56 -18.97
C ALA A 357 -21.17 -9.19 -20.27
N PRO A 358 -19.85 -9.16 -20.52
CA PRO A 358 -19.30 -9.87 -21.67
C PRO A 358 -19.56 -11.36 -21.46
N GLU A 359 -20.19 -12.02 -22.44
CA GLU A 359 -20.14 -13.48 -22.52
C GLU A 359 -18.65 -13.89 -22.49
N PHE A 360 -18.28 -14.72 -21.51
CA PHE A 360 -16.96 -15.36 -21.46
C PHE A 360 -16.84 -16.43 -22.56
N ALA A 361 -16.84 -15.97 -23.81
CA ALA A 361 -16.44 -16.75 -24.97
C ALA A 361 -14.92 -16.96 -24.90
N ALA A 362 -14.50 -18.22 -24.96
CA ALA A 362 -13.11 -18.64 -24.79
C ALA A 362 -12.12 -17.77 -25.59
N PHE A 363 -11.14 -17.18 -24.89
CA PHE A 363 -10.12 -16.32 -25.48
C PHE A 363 -9.41 -16.98 -26.68
N PRO A 364 -9.55 -16.45 -27.90
CA PRO A 364 -8.68 -16.83 -29.00
C PRO A 364 -7.32 -16.15 -28.81
N VAL A 365 -6.24 -16.92 -28.84
CA VAL A 365 -4.88 -16.37 -28.90
C VAL A 365 -4.71 -15.62 -30.22
N ALA A 366 -4.75 -14.28 -30.17
CA ALA A 366 -4.60 -13.44 -31.36
C ALA A 366 -3.81 -12.15 -31.09
N THR A 367 -2.69 -12.05 -31.77
CA THR A 367 -1.86 -10.84 -31.91
C THR A 367 -2.57 -9.75 -32.71
N ALA A 368 -2.83 -8.57 -32.12
CA ALA A 368 -2.85 -7.26 -32.81
C ALA A 368 -3.05 -6.13 -31.78
N ALA A 369 -2.41 -4.97 -32.00
CA ALA A 369 -2.61 -3.79 -31.17
C ALA A 369 -3.96 -3.11 -31.45
N ALA A 370 -4.69 -2.75 -30.39
CA ALA A 370 -5.87 -1.88 -30.46
C ALA A 370 -5.45 -0.40 -30.30
N PRO A 371 -6.20 0.56 -30.88
CA PRO A 371 -5.83 1.98 -30.84
C PRO A 371 -6.17 2.62 -29.49
N GLU A 372 -5.25 3.43 -28.96
CA GLU A 372 -5.46 4.20 -27.73
C GLU A 372 -6.54 5.29 -27.91
N ALA A 373 -7.62 5.19 -27.16
CA ALA A 373 -8.58 6.30 -26.99
C ALA A 373 -8.06 7.24 -25.89
N SER A 374 -7.43 8.34 -26.29
CA SER A 374 -6.79 9.28 -25.36
C SER A 374 -7.80 10.16 -24.62
N LEU A 375 -8.25 9.71 -23.45
CA LEU A 375 -8.65 10.58 -22.34
C LEU A 375 -7.73 10.24 -21.16
N SER A 376 -6.77 11.11 -20.89
CA SER A 376 -5.86 10.96 -19.76
C SER A 376 -6.57 11.33 -18.46
N GLU A 377 -7.21 10.36 -17.82
CA GLU A 377 -7.49 10.46 -16.39
C GLU A 377 -6.14 10.51 -15.66
N GLU A 378 -5.88 11.61 -14.95
CA GLU A 378 -4.64 11.75 -14.18
C GLU A 378 -4.65 10.72 -13.05
N ALA A 379 -3.75 9.75 -13.13
CA ALA A 379 -3.65 8.67 -12.13
C ALA A 379 -3.54 9.24 -10.72
N PHE A 380 -4.31 8.69 -9.79
CA PHE A 380 -4.40 9.16 -8.41
C PHE A 380 -3.03 9.30 -7.74
N VAL A 381 -2.71 10.54 -7.35
CA VAL A 381 -1.49 10.90 -6.63
C VAL A 381 -1.75 10.84 -5.13
N PHE A 382 -1.06 9.93 -4.46
CA PHE A 382 -1.14 9.77 -3.01
C PHE A 382 0.03 10.47 -2.32
N GLU A 383 -0.30 11.27 -1.30
CA GLU A 383 0.66 12.02 -0.50
C GLU A 383 0.24 12.02 0.98
N THR A 384 1.21 12.30 1.86
CA THR A 384 0.98 12.43 3.30
C THR A 384 1.28 13.85 3.75
N GLU A 385 0.35 14.48 4.47
CA GLU A 385 0.53 15.80 5.06
C GLU A 385 0.39 15.73 6.58
N GLU A 386 1.30 16.36 7.32
CA GLU A 386 1.15 16.54 8.77
C GLU A 386 0.29 17.78 9.05
N GLY A 387 -0.75 17.64 9.87
CA GLY A 387 -1.68 18.71 10.17
C GLY A 387 -2.43 18.52 11.49
N ALA A 388 -3.38 19.42 11.74
CA ALA A 388 -4.28 19.32 12.90
C ALA A 388 -5.19 18.10 12.77
N VAL A 389 -5.46 17.43 13.90
CA VAL A 389 -6.28 16.22 13.95
C VAL A 389 -7.67 16.49 13.37
N SER A 390 -8.09 15.65 12.41
CA SER A 390 -9.41 15.79 11.77
C SER A 390 -10.53 15.19 12.63
N LEU A 391 -11.79 15.55 12.33
CA LEU A 391 -12.94 14.93 12.99
C LEU A 391 -13.00 13.42 12.71
N GLU A 392 -12.68 13.01 11.49
CA GLU A 392 -12.69 11.60 11.07
C GLU A 392 -11.60 10.79 11.77
N GLN A 393 -10.41 11.36 11.97
CA GLN A 393 -9.36 10.71 12.75
C GLN A 393 -9.73 10.58 14.21
N ALA A 394 -10.37 11.59 14.81
CA ALA A 394 -10.91 11.50 16.17
C ALA A 394 -12.00 10.41 16.28
N GLN A 395 -12.91 10.31 15.31
CA GLN A 395 -13.91 9.23 15.21
C GLN A 395 -13.25 7.85 15.14
N ARG A 396 -12.24 7.69 14.26
CA ARG A 396 -11.49 6.43 14.10
C ARG A 396 -10.73 6.03 15.37
N MET A 397 -10.09 6.97 16.06
CA MET A 397 -9.41 6.70 17.34
C MET A 397 -10.40 6.30 18.45
N LEU A 398 -11.58 6.92 18.51
CA LEU A 398 -12.63 6.53 19.45
C LEU A 398 -13.24 5.16 19.12
N GLN A 399 -13.46 4.86 17.83
CA GLN A 399 -13.93 3.55 17.37
C GLN A 399 -12.94 2.45 17.78
N LYS A 400 -11.63 2.64 17.57
CA LYS A 400 -10.59 1.73 18.07
C LYS A 400 -10.61 1.59 19.59
N THR A 401 -10.71 2.70 20.31
CA THR A 401 -10.74 2.71 21.79
C THR A 401 -11.90 1.86 22.32
N ARG A 402 -13.09 2.03 21.73
CA ARG A 402 -14.29 1.26 22.06
C ARG A 402 -14.11 -0.23 21.75
N MET A 403 -13.62 -0.58 20.55
CA MET A 403 -13.51 -1.97 20.12
C MET A 403 -12.39 -2.75 20.82
N ARG A 404 -11.30 -2.10 21.26
CA ARG A 404 -10.20 -2.77 21.98
C ARG A 404 -10.62 -3.29 23.37
N GLY A 405 -11.70 -2.77 23.94
CA GLY A 405 -12.40 -3.38 25.08
C GLY A 405 -11.57 -3.61 26.34
N GLU A 406 -10.41 -2.94 26.50
CA GLU A 406 -9.52 -3.18 27.63
C GLU A 406 -10.22 -2.82 28.95
N ASP A 407 -10.33 -3.83 29.82
CA ASP A 407 -11.01 -3.80 31.11
C ASP A 407 -10.92 -2.44 31.81
N PHE A 408 -12.08 -1.80 32.03
CA PHE A 408 -12.24 -0.63 32.89
C PHE A 408 -12.06 -1.01 34.37
N LYS A 409 -10.88 -1.51 34.74
CA LYS A 409 -10.47 -1.76 36.11
C LYS A 409 -9.68 -0.55 36.61
N PRO A 410 -10.28 0.35 37.42
CA PRO A 410 -9.48 1.24 38.24
C PRO A 410 -8.60 0.40 39.19
N GLU A 411 -7.34 0.81 39.35
CA GLU A 411 -6.44 0.29 40.38
C GLU A 411 -6.92 0.63 41.81
#